data_AF-A0A950MH24-F1
#
_entry.id   AF-A0A950MH24-F1
#
_cell.length_a   1.000
_cell.length_b   1.000
_cell.length_c   1.000
_cell.angle_alpha   90.00
_cell.angle_beta   90.00
_cell.angle_gamma   90.00
#
_symmetry.space_group_name_H-M   'P 1'
#
loop_
_entity.id
_entity.type
_entity.pdbx_description
1 polymer ?
#
loop_
_entity_poly.entity_id
_entity_poly.type
_entity_poly.pdbx_seq_one_letter_code
_entity_poly.pdbx_strand_id
1 'polypeptide(L)'
;SSAKQAEAVVSVLTENQAKEVSTINSGGKVNEYQLTYTAAVRTVLAGTPVDPDMQVVVRRNMNYSDSDVLGKEQEENLLWEDMRRDAAEQIVRRLSYIKRPAELGVTGPQSLKPVNAKPQP
;
A
#
# COMPACT_ATOMS: atom_id res chain seq x y z
N SER A 1 9.66 16.60 -15.06
CA SER A 1 8.79 16.89 -13.90
C SER A 1 9.63 16.95 -12.65
N SER A 2 9.87 18.14 -12.09
CA SER A 2 10.73 18.29 -10.90
C SER A 2 9.93 17.93 -9.64
N ALA A 3 10.47 17.08 -8.76
CA ALA A 3 9.86 16.71 -7.48
C ALA A 3 9.51 17.92 -6.57
N LYS A 4 9.98 19.13 -6.91
CA LYS A 4 9.74 20.39 -6.19
C LYS A 4 8.28 20.88 -6.21
N GLN A 5 7.37 20.25 -6.94
CA GLN A 5 5.95 20.64 -7.03
C GLN A 5 4.99 19.50 -6.66
N ALA A 6 5.48 18.32 -6.27
CA ALA A 6 4.62 17.20 -5.95
C ALA A 6 4.02 17.36 -4.54
N GLU A 7 2.69 17.35 -4.43
CA GLU A 7 2.00 17.35 -3.13
C GLU A 7 2.28 16.05 -2.35
N ALA A 8 2.46 14.93 -3.06
CA ALA A 8 2.85 13.63 -2.52
C ALA A 8 3.87 12.93 -3.43
N VAL A 9 4.87 12.28 -2.83
CA VAL A 9 5.83 11.39 -3.50
C VAL A 9 5.69 10.00 -2.89
N VAL A 10 5.48 8.99 -3.73
CA VAL A 10 5.45 7.58 -3.32
C VAL A 10 6.67 6.88 -3.88
N SER A 11 7.38 6.14 -3.05
CA SER A 11 8.56 5.37 -3.42
C SER A 11 8.37 3.92 -3.03
N VAL A 12 8.58 3.00 -3.98
CA VAL A 12 8.57 1.57 -3.70
C VAL A 12 9.83 1.20 -2.93
N LEU A 13 9.67 0.58 -1.77
CA LEU A 13 10.75 0.09 -0.93
C LEU A 13 11.09 -1.35 -1.29
N THR A 14 10.07 -2.21 -1.36
CA THR A 14 10.23 -3.63 -1.67
C THR A 14 9.06 -4.14 -2.50
N GLU A 15 9.33 -5.07 -3.40
CA GLU A 15 8.37 -5.86 -4.16
C GLU A 15 8.80 -7.33 -4.06
N ASN A 16 7.86 -8.23 -3.72
CA ASN A 16 8.16 -9.65 -3.55
C ASN A 16 6.99 -10.51 -4.10
N GLN A 17 7.34 -11.60 -4.79
CA GLN A 17 6.44 -12.63 -5.26
C GLN A 17 6.82 -13.96 -4.60
N ALA A 18 5.85 -14.63 -3.99
CA ALA A 18 6.03 -15.94 -3.38
C ALA A 18 4.98 -16.93 -3.87
N LYS A 19 5.42 -18.13 -4.25
CA LYS A 19 4.58 -19.24 -4.70
C LYS A 19 4.77 -20.43 -3.77
N GLU A 20 3.69 -20.87 -3.14
CA GLU A 20 3.71 -21.95 -2.15
C GLU A 20 2.67 -23.00 -2.49
N VAL A 21 2.94 -24.27 -2.16
CA VAL A 21 1.93 -25.33 -2.30
C VAL A 21 0.84 -25.09 -1.26
N SER A 22 -0.39 -24.86 -1.73
CA SER A 22 -1.56 -24.66 -0.88
C SER A 22 -2.23 -26.00 -0.57
N THR A 23 -2.41 -26.84 -1.60
CA THR A 23 -3.07 -28.15 -1.44
C THR A 23 -2.42 -29.25 -2.27
N ILE A 24 -2.57 -30.48 -1.78
CA ILE A 24 -2.10 -31.73 -2.42
C ILE A 24 -3.32 -32.66 -2.51
N ASN A 25 -3.45 -33.40 -3.61
CA ASN A 25 -4.52 -34.38 -3.78
C ASN A 25 -4.21 -35.71 -3.04
N SER A 26 -5.17 -36.64 -3.02
CA SER A 26 -5.04 -37.94 -2.34
C SER A 26 -3.93 -38.84 -2.90
N GLY A 27 -3.45 -38.57 -4.11
CA GLY A 27 -2.32 -39.25 -4.75
C GLY A 27 -0.96 -38.60 -4.49
N GLY A 28 -0.88 -37.56 -3.66
CA GLY A 28 0.38 -36.89 -3.33
C GLY A 28 0.86 -35.87 -4.38
N LYS A 29 0.03 -35.51 -5.37
CA LYS A 29 0.36 -34.48 -6.36
C LYS A 29 -0.17 -33.11 -5.94
N VAL A 30 0.57 -32.06 -6.26
CA VAL A 30 0.14 -30.67 -6.05
C VAL A 30 -1.17 -30.43 -6.80
N ASN A 31 -2.13 -29.83 -6.10
CA ASN A 31 -3.45 -29.51 -6.64
C ASN A 31 -3.63 -27.99 -6.79
N GLU A 32 -3.09 -27.21 -5.86
CA GLU A 32 -3.20 -25.76 -5.88
C GLU A 32 -1.92 -25.10 -5.34
N TYR A 33 -1.52 -24.01 -5.98
CA TYR A 33 -0.54 -23.07 -5.46
C TYR A 33 -1.23 -21.83 -4.91
N GLN A 34 -0.69 -21.28 -3.81
CA GLN A 34 -0.99 -19.92 -3.39
C GLN A 34 0.10 -18.99 -3.89
N LEU A 35 -0.30 -17.98 -4.67
CA LEU A 35 0.53 -16.87 -5.11
C LEU A 35 0.33 -15.71 -4.14
N THR A 36 1.42 -15.15 -3.62
CA THR A 36 1.42 -13.99 -2.73
C THR A 36 2.31 -12.89 -3.32
N TYR A 37 1.71 -11.73 -3.61
CA TYR A 37 2.41 -10.52 -4.02
C TYR A 37 2.43 -9.55 -2.84
N THR A 38 3.62 -9.08 -2.45
CA THR A 38 3.80 -8.10 -1.36
C THR A 38 4.55 -6.88 -1.86
N ALA A 39 4.00 -5.69 -1.60
CA ALA A 39 4.66 -4.42 -1.86
C ALA A 39 4.71 -3.58 -0.58
N ALA A 40 5.86 -2.96 -0.31
CA ALA A 40 6.02 -1.93 0.71
C ALA A 40 6.39 -0.61 0.04
N VAL A 41 5.72 0.48 0.43
CA VAL A 41 5.95 1.81 -0.13
C VAL A 41 6.09 2.86 0.97
N ARG A 42 6.99 3.81 0.74
CA ARG A 42 7.11 5.03 1.54
C ARG A 42 6.36 6.16 0.87
N THR A 43 5.63 6.93 1.67
CA THR A 43 4.96 8.15 1.21
C THR A 43 5.59 9.36 1.86
N VAL A 44 5.88 10.39 1.07
CA VAL A 44 6.33 11.70 1.55
C VAL A 44 5.32 12.73 1.08
N LEU A 45 4.70 13.44 2.01
CA LEU A 45 3.68 14.45 1.73
C LEU A 45 4.21 15.83 2.08
N ALA A 46 4.24 16.75 1.12
CA ALA A 46 4.83 18.09 1.29
C ALA A 46 6.21 18.09 1.97
N GLY A 47 7.06 17.11 1.63
CA GLY A 47 8.40 16.94 2.20
C GLY A 47 8.46 16.23 3.56
N THR A 48 7.33 15.84 4.15
CA THR A 48 7.27 15.11 5.43
C THR A 48 6.96 13.63 5.17
N PRO A 49 7.80 12.68 5.62
CA PRO A 49 7.49 11.25 5.57
C PRO A 49 6.20 10.92 6.32
N VAL A 50 5.41 10.02 5.76
CA VAL A 50 4.20 9.47 6.39
C VAL A 50 4.55 8.11 6.96
N ASP A 51 4.53 8.01 8.29
CA ASP A 51 4.74 6.76 9.00
C ASP A 51 3.40 6.16 9.48
N PRO A 52 3.27 4.82 9.52
CA PRO A 52 4.24 3.85 9.02
C PRO A 52 4.23 3.74 7.49
N ASP A 53 5.30 3.17 6.92
CA ASP A 53 5.32 2.74 5.51
C ASP A 53 4.12 1.83 5.22
N MET A 54 3.52 1.99 4.03
CA MET A 54 2.36 1.18 3.65
C MET A 54 2.80 -0.18 3.14
N GLN A 55 2.20 -1.25 3.66
CA GLN A 55 2.35 -2.59 3.13
C GLN A 55 1.03 -3.09 2.52
N VAL A 56 1.10 -3.61 1.30
CA VAL A 56 -0.02 -4.26 0.61
C VAL A 56 0.36 -5.70 0.29
N VAL A 57 -0.55 -6.62 0.57
CA VAL A 57 -0.41 -8.05 0.28
C VAL A 57 -1.63 -8.50 -0.50
N VAL A 58 -1.40 -9.08 -1.68
CA VAL A 58 -2.44 -9.66 -2.54
C VAL A 58 -2.19 -11.16 -2.63
N ARG A 59 -3.24 -11.97 -2.47
CA ARG A 59 -3.17 -13.43 -2.57
C ARG A 59 -4.13 -13.93 -3.65
N ARG A 60 -3.68 -14.90 -4.44
CA ARG A 60 -4.48 -15.61 -5.44
C ARG A 60 -4.15 -17.09 -5.39
N ASN A 61 -5.16 -17.92 -5.60
CA ASN A 61 -4.98 -19.36 -5.75
C ASN A 61 -4.90 -19.70 -7.23
N MET A 62 -4.02 -20.64 -7.56
CA MET A 62 -3.87 -21.16 -8.92
C MET A 62 -3.95 -22.68 -8.88
N ASN A 63 -4.96 -23.23 -9.57
CA ASN A 63 -5.10 -24.68 -9.74
C ASN A 63 -3.95 -25.21 -10.61
N TYR A 64 -3.44 -26.40 -10.28
CA TYR A 64 -2.34 -27.02 -11.00
C TYR A 64 -2.72 -28.40 -11.55
N SER A 65 -2.25 -28.68 -12.77
CA SER A 65 -2.30 -30.01 -13.40
C SER A 65 -1.07 -30.18 -14.29
N ASP A 66 -0.38 -31.31 -14.14
CA ASP A 66 0.78 -31.68 -14.96
C ASP A 66 0.44 -31.79 -16.46
N SER A 67 -0.84 -31.93 -16.82
CA SER A 67 -1.30 -32.07 -18.21
C SER A 67 -1.15 -30.80 -19.05
N ASP A 68 -1.09 -29.62 -18.43
CA ASP A 68 -1.24 -28.32 -19.11
C ASP A 68 -0.17 -27.30 -18.68
N VAL A 69 1.08 -27.75 -18.52
CA VAL A 69 2.19 -26.96 -17.95
C VAL A 69 2.35 -25.59 -18.63
N LEU A 70 2.40 -25.55 -19.97
CA LEU A 70 2.57 -24.29 -20.71
C LEU A 70 1.41 -23.30 -20.48
N GLY A 71 0.18 -23.82 -20.44
CA GLY A 71 -0.99 -23.00 -20.14
C GLY A 71 -0.94 -22.44 -18.72
N LYS A 72 -0.44 -23.23 -17.77
CA LYS A 72 -0.26 -22.81 -16.38
C LYS A 72 0.82 -21.77 -16.17
N GLU A 73 1.92 -21.81 -16.93
CA GLU A 73 2.91 -20.74 -16.90
C GLU A 73 2.34 -19.41 -17.41
N GLN A 74 1.55 -19.44 -18.48
CA GLN A 74 0.88 -18.25 -19.00
C GLN A 74 -0.17 -17.70 -18.03
N GLU A 75 -0.98 -18.58 -17.42
CA GLU A 75 -1.95 -18.21 -16.37
C GLU A 75 -1.25 -17.57 -15.17
N GLU A 76 -0.15 -18.17 -14.70
CA GLU A 76 0.64 -17.65 -13.59
C GLU A 76 1.16 -16.23 -13.87
N ASN A 77 1.72 -16.00 -15.06
CA ASN A 77 2.21 -14.67 -15.44
C ASN A 77 1.09 -13.61 -15.44
N LEU A 78 -0.10 -13.96 -15.95
CA LEU A 78 -1.26 -13.07 -15.93
C LEU A 78 -1.73 -12.79 -14.50
N LEU A 79 -1.75 -13.81 -13.63
CA LEU A 79 -2.07 -13.64 -12.21
C LEU A 79 -1.08 -12.69 -11.53
N TRP A 80 0.22 -12.78 -11.82
CA TRP A 80 1.21 -11.87 -11.26
C TRP A 80 1.02 -10.42 -11.71
N GLU A 81 0.73 -10.19 -12.99
CA GLU A 81 0.41 -8.86 -13.52
C GLU A 81 -0.84 -8.26 -12.86
N ASP A 82 -1.91 -9.06 -12.74
CA ASP A 82 -3.16 -8.66 -12.10
C ASP A 82 -2.96 -8.36 -10.61
N MET A 83 -2.20 -9.19 -9.90
CA MET A 83 -1.90 -9.00 -8.47
C MET A 83 -1.09 -7.72 -8.23
N ARG A 84 -0.12 -7.43 -9.10
CA ARG A 84 0.65 -6.19 -9.06
C ARG A 84 -0.23 -4.97 -9.30
N ARG A 85 -1.16 -5.05 -10.25
CA ARG A 85 -2.14 -3.99 -10.53
C ARG A 85 -3.09 -3.75 -9.35
N ASP A 86 -3.63 -4.81 -8.76
CA ASP A 86 -4.47 -4.75 -7.56
C ASP A 86 -3.71 -4.08 -6.40
N ALA A 87 -2.45 -4.48 -6.17
CA ALA A 87 -1.62 -3.88 -5.14
C ALA A 87 -1.40 -2.37 -5.35
N ALA A 88 -1.13 -1.95 -6.60
CA ALA A 88 -0.98 -0.55 -6.95
C ALA A 88 -2.28 0.25 -6.74
N GLU A 89 -3.43 -0.30 -7.13
CA GLU A 89 -4.74 0.33 -6.91
C GLU A 89 -5.05 0.50 -5.41
N GLN A 90 -4.70 -0.51 -4.60
CA GLN A 90 -4.84 -0.42 -3.14
C GLN A 90 -3.93 0.65 -2.54
N ILE A 91 -2.68 0.77 -3.00
CA ILE A 91 -1.77 1.84 -2.57
C ILE A 91 -2.39 3.20 -2.89
N VAL A 92 -2.82 3.43 -4.14
CA VAL A 92 -3.43 4.69 -4.56
C VAL A 92 -4.68 5.02 -3.74
N ARG A 93 -5.56 4.04 -3.48
CA ARG A 93 -6.73 4.24 -2.61
C ARG A 93 -6.32 4.65 -1.20
N ARG A 94 -5.30 4.02 -0.61
CA ARG A 94 -4.84 4.35 0.74
C ARG A 94 -4.26 5.77 0.84
N LEU A 95 -3.61 6.27 -0.22
CA LEU A 95 -3.13 7.66 -0.27
C LEU A 95 -4.27 8.67 -0.06
N SER A 96 -5.47 8.38 -0.58
CA SER A 96 -6.63 9.29 -0.44
C SER A 96 -7.13 9.46 1.00
N TYR A 97 -6.74 8.56 1.91
CA TYR A 97 -7.10 8.62 3.33
C TYR A 97 -6.00 9.22 4.22
N ILE A 98 -4.82 9.55 3.66
CA ILE A 98 -3.78 10.25 4.42
C ILE A 98 -4.22 11.70 4.62
N LYS A 99 -4.41 12.08 5.88
CA LYS A 99 -4.65 13.49 6.26
C LYS A 99 -3.42 14.32 5.97
N ARG A 100 -3.61 15.49 5.36
CA ARG A 100 -2.50 16.40 5.11
C ARG A 100 -2.09 17.11 6.42
N PRO A 101 -0.80 17.40 6.65
CA PRO A 101 -0.36 18.15 7.82
C PRO A 101 -1.10 19.49 8.02
N ALA A 102 -1.50 20.16 6.94
CA ALA A 102 -2.31 21.38 6.99
C ALA A 102 -3.71 21.17 7.61
N GLU A 103 -4.25 19.95 7.57
CA GLU A 103 -5.56 19.57 8.14
C GLU A 103 -5.44 19.10 9.60
N LEU A 104 -4.22 18.85 10.09
CA LEU A 104 -3.95 18.41 11.47
C LEU A 104 -3.77 19.56 12.47
N GLY A 105 -3.92 20.82 12.02
CA GLY A 105 -4.16 21.97 12.89
C GLY A 105 -3.23 22.12 14.10
N VAL A 106 -2.03 22.69 13.89
CA VAL A 106 -1.46 23.55 14.93
C VAL A 106 -2.35 24.79 14.95
N THR A 107 -3.30 24.81 15.89
CA THR A 107 -4.07 25.99 16.26
C THR A 107 -3.11 27.16 16.45
N GLY A 108 -3.31 28.24 15.70
CA GLY A 108 -2.50 29.46 15.81
C GLY A 108 -2.46 30.01 17.24
N PRO A 109 -1.50 30.90 17.55
CA PRO A 109 -1.33 31.44 18.90
C PRO A 109 -2.65 32.05 19.38
N GLN A 110 -3.22 31.47 20.43
CA GLN A 110 -4.36 32.04 21.12
C GLN A 110 -3.96 33.44 21.59
N SER A 111 -4.47 34.45 20.90
CA SER A 111 -4.41 35.83 21.35
C SER A 111 -5.27 35.93 22.61
N LEU A 112 -4.62 35.77 23.77
CA LEU A 112 -5.21 36.13 25.05
C LEU A 112 -5.42 37.63 25.03
N LYS A 113 -6.64 38.07 24.71
CA LYS A 113 -7.07 39.45 24.90
C LYS A 113 -6.85 39.81 26.37
N PRO A 114 -6.23 40.95 26.70
CA PRO A 114 -6.14 41.39 28.08
C PRO A 114 -7.57 41.65 28.58
N VAL A 115 -7.94 41.00 29.68
CA VAL A 115 -9.19 41.31 30.36
C VAL A 115 -9.04 42.71 30.95
N ASN A 116 -9.92 43.62 30.56
CA ASN A 116 -10.00 44.97 31.15
C ASN A 116 -10.26 44.85 32.66
N ALA A 117 -9.23 45.03 33.48
CA ALA A 117 -9.41 45.35 34.89
C ALA A 117 -9.52 46.87 35.02
N LYS A 118 -10.75 47.34 35.29
CA LYS A 118 -11.00 48.73 35.72
C LYS A 118 -10.20 49.02 37.00
N PRO A 119 -9.63 50.23 37.16
CA PRO A 119 -9.16 50.67 38.46
C PRO A 119 -10.37 51.06 39.32
N GLN A 120 -10.40 50.62 40.57
CA GLN A 120 -11.28 51.18 41.60
C GLN A 120 -10.42 51.92 42.65
N PRO A 121 -10.97 52.97 43.26
CA PRO A 121 -10.24 54.11 43.82
C PRO A 121 -9.48 53.83 45.11
#